data_AF-A0A8J7GQN8-F1
#
_entry.id   AF-A0A8J7GQN8-F1
#
_cell.length_a   1.000
_cell.length_b   1.000
_cell.length_c   1.000
_cell.angle_alpha   90.00
_cell.angle_beta   90.00
_cell.angle_gamma   90.00
#
_symmetry.space_group_name_H-M   'P 1'
#
loop_
_entity.id
_entity.type
_entity.pdbx_description
1 polymer ?
#
loop_
_entity_poly.entity_id
_entity_poly.type
_entity_poly.pdbx_seq_one_letter_code
_entity_poly.pdbx_strand_id
1 'polypeptide(L)'
;MAANAFLLLASFLAVLLVLAQPLGRLMTGMVLDHALPGMAAFEQGIWRVCGVSDREMNWRQYLCAILLFNVLGLCFLVVVLMAQGSLPYNPQQLPGLSWHLALNTAISFVSNTNWQSYAGESTLSYFSQMVGLAVQNFFSAATGIAVLFALMRGFSRQSTDELGNVWRDLTRITLFVLLPLSLLMALFCGGVIIFT
;
A
#
# COMPACT_ATOMS: atom_id res chain seq x y z
N MET A 1 13.75 -35.81 -6.94
CA MET A 1 13.71 -34.51 -6.22
C MET A 1 14.20 -33.35 -7.08
N ALA A 2 15.37 -33.43 -7.74
CA ALA A 2 15.88 -32.34 -8.60
C ALA A 2 14.93 -31.97 -9.77
N ALA A 3 14.38 -32.96 -10.48
CA ALA A 3 13.43 -32.71 -11.57
C ALA A 3 12.15 -31.98 -11.12
N ASN A 4 11.59 -32.35 -9.97
CA ASN A 4 10.40 -31.69 -9.41
C ASN A 4 10.71 -30.25 -8.98
N ALA A 5 11.88 -30.01 -8.38
CA ALA A 5 12.30 -28.66 -8.01
C ALA A 5 12.47 -27.76 -9.25
N PHE A 6 13.06 -28.31 -10.32
CA PHE A 6 13.20 -27.60 -11.59
C PHE A 6 11.83 -27.28 -12.22
N LEU A 7 10.91 -28.25 -12.25
CA LEU A 7 9.56 -28.03 -12.77
C LEU A 7 8.78 -26.99 -11.95
N LEU A 8 8.91 -27.00 -10.62
CA LEU A 8 8.30 -25.99 -9.74
C LEU A 8 8.84 -24.59 -10.05
N LEU A 9 10.16 -24.45 -10.14
CA LEU A 9 10.80 -23.16 -10.40
C LEU A 9 10.46 -22.62 -11.81
N ALA A 10 10.49 -23.49 -12.82
CA ALA A 10 10.15 -23.14 -14.19
C ALA A 10 8.68 -22.72 -14.32
N SER A 11 7.76 -23.48 -13.71
CA SER A 11 6.33 -23.14 -13.71
C SER A 11 6.04 -21.84 -12.94
N PHE A 12 6.66 -21.65 -11.78
CA PHE A 12 6.55 -20.40 -11.02
C PHE A 12 7.00 -19.19 -11.84
N LEU A 13 8.20 -19.24 -12.44
CA LEU A 13 8.72 -18.14 -13.26
C LEU A 13 7.86 -17.90 -14.51
N ALA A 14 7.37 -18.96 -15.16
CA ALA A 14 6.50 -18.82 -16.32
C ALA A 14 5.20 -18.08 -15.96
N VAL A 15 4.52 -18.49 -14.88
CA VAL A 15 3.29 -17.84 -14.42
C VAL A 15 3.58 -16.40 -13.96
N LEU A 16 4.67 -16.18 -13.22
CA LEU A 16 5.09 -14.86 -12.76
C LEU A 16 5.28 -13.89 -13.93
N LEU A 17 6.02 -14.29 -14.97
CA LEU A 17 6.31 -13.43 -16.12
C LEU A 17 5.06 -13.15 -16.96
N VAL A 18 4.19 -14.15 -17.15
CA VAL A 18 2.91 -14.00 -17.87
C VAL A 18 2.00 -13.00 -17.16
N LEU A 19 1.93 -13.02 -15.83
CA LEU A 19 1.10 -12.08 -15.05
C LEU A 19 1.76 -10.72 -14.85
N ALA A 20 3.09 -10.67 -14.72
CA ALA A 20 3.84 -9.43 -14.53
C ALA A 20 3.82 -8.53 -15.77
N GLN A 21 3.78 -9.10 -16.98
CA GLN A 21 3.78 -8.32 -18.21
C GLN A 21 2.55 -7.40 -18.37
N PRO A 22 1.29 -7.86 -18.26
CA PRO A 22 0.13 -6.99 -18.37
C PRO A 22 0.06 -5.97 -17.23
N LEU A 23 0.43 -6.37 -16.01
CA LEU A 23 0.48 -5.47 -14.87
C LEU A 23 1.52 -4.35 -15.08
N GLY A 24 2.71 -4.72 -15.56
CA GLY A 24 3.77 -3.77 -15.89
C GLY A 24 3.33 -2.75 -16.94
N ARG A 25 2.63 -3.19 -18.00
CA ARG A 25 2.08 -2.27 -19.02
C ARG A 25 1.07 -1.28 -18.44
N LEU A 26 0.19 -1.76 -17.54
CA LEU A 26 -0.77 -0.90 -16.85
C LEU A 26 -0.05 0.13 -15.96
N MET A 27 0.96 -0.29 -15.20
CA MET A 27 1.75 0.60 -14.35
C MET A 27 2.56 1.62 -15.16
N THR A 28 3.10 1.24 -16.34
CA THR A 28 3.76 2.20 -17.24
C THR A 28 2.80 3.30 -17.70
N GLY A 29 1.52 2.98 -17.95
CA GLY A 29 0.50 3.98 -18.23
C GLY A 29 0.35 5.00 -17.09
N MET A 30 0.36 4.54 -15.84
CA MET A 30 0.29 5.39 -14.66
C MET A 30 1.56 6.25 -14.46
N VAL A 31 2.74 5.68 -14.74
CA VAL A 31 4.01 6.43 -14.74
C VAL A 31 3.96 7.58 -15.75
N LEU A 32 3.34 7.38 -16.90
CA LEU A 32 3.15 8.39 -17.95
C LEU A 32 1.96 9.34 -17.70
N ASP A 33 1.31 9.23 -16.52
CA ASP A 33 0.13 10.01 -16.12
C ASP A 33 -1.11 9.82 -17.01
N HIS A 34 -1.16 8.73 -17.79
CA HIS A 34 -2.35 8.37 -18.56
C HIS A 34 -3.45 7.86 -17.63
N ALA A 35 -4.61 8.50 -17.70
CA ALA A 35 -5.81 8.01 -17.01
C ALA A 35 -6.20 6.64 -17.55
N LEU A 36 -6.66 5.76 -16.65
CA LEU A 36 -7.18 4.45 -17.07
C LEU A 36 -8.41 4.63 -17.97
N PRO A 37 -8.57 3.81 -19.03
CA PRO A 37 -9.70 3.91 -19.94
C PRO A 37 -11.04 3.88 -19.18
N GLY A 38 -11.86 4.92 -19.35
CA GLY A 38 -13.16 5.04 -18.70
C GLY A 38 -13.16 5.55 -17.26
N MET A 39 -12.00 5.71 -16.61
CA MET A 39 -11.92 6.08 -15.18
C MET A 39 -11.60 7.57 -14.95
N ALA A 40 -11.33 8.34 -16.01
CA ALA A 40 -10.97 9.76 -15.90
C ALA A 40 -12.03 10.60 -15.15
N ALA A 41 -13.32 10.34 -15.37
CA ALA A 41 -14.40 11.06 -14.67
C ALA A 41 -14.44 10.71 -13.16
N PHE A 42 -14.19 9.45 -12.82
CA PHE A 42 -14.11 9.00 -11.43
C PHE A 42 -12.89 9.58 -10.72
N GLU A 43 -11.73 9.58 -11.39
CA GLU A 43 -10.51 10.21 -10.89
C GLU A 43 -10.71 11.70 -10.59
N GLN A 44 -11.34 12.44 -11.52
CA GLN A 44 -11.64 13.86 -11.33
C GLN A 44 -12.58 14.11 -10.14
N GLY A 45 -13.55 13.22 -9.90
CA GLY A 45 -14.41 13.27 -8.73
C GLY A 45 -13.62 13.14 -7.43
N ILE A 46 -12.73 12.16 -7.35
CA ILE A 46 -11.85 11.96 -6.19
C ILE A 46 -10.94 13.16 -5.98
N TRP A 47 -10.30 13.66 -7.04
CA TRP A 47 -9.38 14.81 -6.92
C TRP A 47 -10.10 16.07 -6.44
N ARG A 48 -11.34 16.30 -6.86
CA ARG A 48 -12.16 17.42 -6.37
C ARG A 48 -12.50 17.28 -4.88
N VAL A 49 -12.90 16.09 -4.44
CA VAL A 49 -13.27 15.84 -3.04
C VAL A 49 -12.04 15.91 -2.12
N CYS A 50 -10.91 15.37 -2.55
CA CYS A 50 -9.67 15.36 -1.79
C CYS A 50 -8.85 16.66 -1.93
N GLY A 51 -9.30 17.63 -2.73
CA GLY A 51 -8.58 18.88 -2.98
C GLY A 51 -7.23 18.69 -3.67
N VAL A 52 -7.05 17.59 -4.41
CA VAL A 52 -5.79 17.27 -5.10
C VAL A 52 -5.70 18.13 -6.36
N SER A 53 -4.81 19.11 -6.34
CA SER A 53 -4.54 19.98 -7.48
C SER A 53 -3.76 19.26 -8.59
N ASP A 54 -3.91 19.71 -9.83
CA ASP A 54 -3.15 19.28 -11.02
C ASP A 54 -1.70 19.76 -11.07
N ARG A 55 -1.19 20.25 -9.93
CA ARG A 55 0.15 20.79 -9.85
C ARG A 55 1.16 19.66 -9.79
N GLU A 56 2.14 19.70 -10.69
CA GLU A 56 3.32 18.83 -10.60
C GLU A 56 4.22 19.24 -9.42
N MET A 57 4.93 18.26 -8.86
CA MET A 57 5.81 18.42 -7.71
C MET A 57 7.27 18.23 -8.11
N ASN A 58 8.14 19.10 -7.60
CA ASN A 58 9.58 18.88 -7.67
C ASN A 58 10.00 17.79 -6.65
N TRP A 59 11.18 17.20 -6.80
CA TRP A 59 11.70 16.10 -5.96
C TRP A 59 11.61 16.38 -4.46
N ARG A 60 11.87 17.62 -4.03
CA ARG A 60 11.77 18.02 -2.61
C ARG A 60 10.34 17.94 -2.11
N GLN A 61 9.39 18.45 -2.90
CA GLN A 61 7.96 18.42 -2.56
C GLN A 61 7.45 16.98 -2.56
N TYR A 62 7.87 16.18 -3.54
CA TYR A 62 7.52 14.76 -3.65
C TYR A 62 8.02 13.96 -2.43
N LEU A 63 9.30 14.13 -2.08
CA LEU A 63 9.89 13.48 -0.91
C LEU A 63 9.21 13.92 0.39
N CYS A 64 9.04 15.23 0.60
CA CYS A 64 8.39 15.75 1.80
C CYS A 64 6.95 15.24 1.94
N ALA A 65 6.18 15.18 0.84
CA ALA A 65 4.82 14.67 0.86
C ALA A 65 4.76 13.18 1.24
N ILE A 66 5.65 12.35 0.69
CA ILE A 66 5.73 10.91 1.05
C ILE A 66 6.14 10.73 2.51
N LEU A 67 7.15 11.47 2.98
CA LEU A 67 7.59 11.38 4.37
C LEU A 67 6.49 11.81 5.33
N LEU A 68 5.81 12.93 5.04
CA LEU A 68 4.69 13.40 5.85
C LEU A 68 3.56 12.39 5.89
N PHE A 69 3.20 11.80 4.74
CA PHE A 69 2.16 10.78 4.66
C PHE A 69 2.47 9.56 5.52
N ASN A 70 3.72 9.06 5.47
CA ASN A 70 4.16 7.93 6.29
C ASN A 70 4.20 8.27 7.79
N VAL A 71 4.66 9.47 8.17
CA VAL A 71 4.65 9.92 9.56
C VAL A 71 3.22 10.04 10.10
N LEU A 72 2.28 10.57 9.31
CA LEU A 72 0.87 10.61 9.69
C LEU A 72 0.29 9.21 9.84
N GLY A 73 0.62 8.29 8.93
CA GLY A 73 0.25 6.88 9.01
C GLY A 73 0.80 6.20 10.27
N LEU A 74 2.05 6.50 10.64
CA LEU A 74 2.69 6.02 11.86
C LEU A 74 1.95 6.51 13.10
N CYS A 75 1.73 7.83 13.21
CA CYS A 75 1.00 8.41 14.34
C CYS A 75 -0.41 7.84 14.46
N PHE A 76 -1.12 7.71 13.33
CA PHE A 76 -2.45 7.10 13.29
C PHE A 76 -2.42 5.65 13.82
N LEU A 77 -1.49 4.83 13.33
CA LEU A 77 -1.42 3.43 13.74
C LEU A 77 -1.03 3.28 15.22
N VAL A 78 -0.08 4.07 15.72
CA VAL A 78 0.27 4.07 17.15
C VAL A 78 -0.95 4.40 18.01
N VAL A 79 -1.73 5.43 17.64
CA VAL A 79 -2.94 5.81 18.37
C VAL A 79 -3.98 4.68 18.35
N VAL A 80 -4.22 4.05 17.19
CA VAL A 80 -5.16 2.92 17.08
C VAL A 80 -4.74 1.76 17.96
N LEU A 81 -3.45 1.39 17.93
CA LEU A 81 -2.90 0.26 18.68
C LEU A 81 -2.92 0.50 20.20
N MET A 82 -2.62 1.72 20.65
CA MET A 82 -2.68 2.08 22.07
C MET A 82 -4.13 2.25 22.56
N ALA A 83 -5.03 2.77 21.72
CA ALA A 83 -6.43 2.98 22.05
C ALA A 83 -7.32 1.75 21.78
N GLN A 84 -6.74 0.64 21.32
CA GLN A 84 -7.44 -0.58 20.90
C GLN A 84 -8.52 -1.05 21.88
N GLY A 85 -8.28 -0.94 23.19
CA GLY A 85 -9.24 -1.34 24.21
C GLY A 85 -10.57 -0.58 24.19
N SER A 86 -10.60 0.64 23.63
CA SER A 86 -11.79 1.48 23.52
C SER A 86 -12.45 1.47 22.14
N LEU A 87 -11.83 0.82 21.16
CA LEU A 87 -12.29 0.81 19.78
C LEU A 87 -13.34 -0.29 19.53
N PRO A 88 -14.25 -0.10 18.56
CA PRO A 88 -15.24 -1.12 18.21
C PRO A 88 -14.58 -2.38 17.66
N TYR A 89 -15.34 -3.47 17.45
CA TYR A 89 -14.84 -4.75 16.94
C TYR A 89 -13.74 -5.39 17.79
N ASN A 90 -13.90 -5.33 19.12
CA ASN A 90 -13.06 -6.01 20.10
C ASN A 90 -13.87 -7.02 20.92
N PRO A 91 -14.29 -8.16 20.33
CA PRO A 91 -15.10 -9.16 21.04
C PRO A 91 -14.36 -9.79 22.22
N GLN A 92 -13.04 -9.88 22.13
CA GLN A 92 -12.16 -10.45 23.16
C GLN A 92 -11.78 -9.45 24.26
N GLN A 93 -12.22 -8.19 24.18
CA GLN A 93 -11.91 -7.13 25.14
C GLN A 93 -10.40 -6.98 25.40
N LEU A 94 -9.60 -7.14 24.35
CA LEU A 94 -8.14 -7.03 24.43
C LEU A 94 -7.74 -5.60 24.83
N PRO A 95 -6.80 -5.43 25.78
CA PRO A 95 -6.34 -4.11 26.18
C PRO A 95 -5.56 -3.42 25.05
N GLY A 96 -5.32 -2.13 25.23
CA GLY A 96 -4.36 -1.39 24.41
C GLY A 96 -2.95 -1.94 24.55
N LEU A 97 -2.18 -1.87 23.47
CA LEU A 97 -0.78 -2.28 23.47
C LEU A 97 0.08 -1.36 24.34
N SER A 98 1.17 -1.91 24.89
CA SER A 98 2.20 -1.09 25.54
C SER A 98 2.81 -0.10 24.53
N TRP A 99 3.26 1.07 25.01
CA TRP A 99 3.77 2.13 24.14
C TRP A 99 4.91 1.66 23.21
N HIS A 100 5.82 0.81 23.72
CA HIS A 100 6.97 0.32 22.96
C HIS A 100 6.55 -0.69 21.90
N LEU A 101 5.56 -1.54 22.21
CA LEU A 101 5.07 -2.54 21.27
C LEU A 101 4.23 -1.87 20.18
N ALA A 102 3.33 -0.95 20.54
CA ALA A 102 2.58 -0.14 19.60
C ALA A 102 3.49 0.63 18.64
N LEU A 103 4.56 1.25 19.15
CA LEU A 103 5.55 1.94 18.33
C LEU A 103 6.30 1.00 17.40
N ASN A 104 6.82 -0.13 17.91
CA ASN A 104 7.54 -1.11 17.10
C ASN A 104 6.66 -1.67 15.98
N THR A 105 5.43 -2.07 16.30
CA THR A 105 4.46 -2.55 15.32
C THR A 105 4.13 -1.47 14.30
N ALA A 106 3.87 -0.24 14.74
CA ALA A 106 3.52 0.84 13.82
C ALA A 106 4.66 1.17 12.84
N ILE A 107 5.91 1.28 13.34
CA ILE A 107 7.09 1.48 12.48
C ILE A 107 7.19 0.35 11.48
N SER A 108 7.04 -0.89 11.93
CA SER A 108 7.22 -2.09 11.10
C SER A 108 6.23 -2.18 9.94
N PHE A 109 4.98 -1.76 10.15
CA PHE A 109 3.95 -1.75 9.10
C PHE A 109 4.09 -0.54 8.16
N VAL A 110 4.44 0.64 8.69
CA VAL A 110 4.69 1.83 7.85
C VAL A 110 5.95 1.63 6.99
N SER A 111 6.97 0.94 7.49
CA SER A 111 8.19 0.60 6.74
C SER A 111 8.02 -0.63 5.82
N ASN A 112 6.80 -1.15 5.65
CA ASN A 112 6.51 -2.34 4.85
C ASN A 112 7.34 -3.58 5.23
N THR A 113 7.77 -3.66 6.49
CA THR A 113 8.59 -4.76 7.02
C THR A 113 7.73 -5.84 7.64
N ASN A 114 6.62 -5.44 8.25
CA ASN A 114 5.64 -6.30 8.92
C ASN A 114 6.28 -7.25 9.94
N TRP A 115 7.28 -6.74 10.67
CA TRP A 115 7.84 -7.45 11.81
C TRP A 115 6.80 -7.63 12.92
N GLN A 116 6.70 -8.85 13.44
CA GLN A 116 5.73 -9.22 14.46
C GLN A 116 6.45 -9.80 15.68
N SER A 117 6.47 -9.03 16.77
CA SER A 117 6.98 -9.46 18.08
C SER A 117 5.85 -9.77 19.07
N TYR A 118 4.66 -10.08 18.55
CA TYR A 118 3.44 -10.33 19.29
C TYR A 118 2.67 -11.50 18.67
N ALA A 119 1.80 -12.14 19.44
CA ALA A 119 0.90 -13.18 18.93
C ALA A 119 -0.40 -12.53 18.47
N GLY A 120 -0.68 -12.56 17.16
CA GLY A 120 -1.78 -11.80 16.54
C GLY A 120 -3.16 -12.08 17.17
N GLU A 121 -3.43 -13.34 17.47
CA GLU A 121 -4.75 -13.83 17.94
C GLU A 121 -5.06 -13.48 19.39
N SER A 122 -4.04 -13.14 20.18
CA SER A 122 -4.17 -12.82 21.61
C SER A 122 -3.79 -11.37 21.94
N THR A 123 -3.25 -10.62 20.98
CA THR A 123 -2.74 -9.27 21.21
C THR A 123 -3.52 -8.20 20.45
N LEU A 124 -4.06 -8.51 19.27
CA LEU A 124 -4.70 -7.52 18.40
C LEU A 124 -6.21 -7.73 18.23
N SER A 125 -6.97 -6.65 18.33
CA SER A 125 -8.40 -6.66 18.01
C SER A 125 -8.63 -6.67 16.50
N TYR A 126 -9.82 -7.09 16.07
CA TYR A 126 -10.18 -7.11 14.66
C TYR A 126 -10.16 -5.70 14.05
N PHE A 127 -10.48 -4.67 14.82
CA PHE A 127 -10.36 -3.28 14.37
C PHE A 127 -8.92 -2.90 14.06
N SER A 128 -7.99 -3.20 14.97
CA SER A 128 -6.57 -2.88 14.74
C SER A 128 -6.01 -3.64 13.54
N GLN A 129 -6.41 -4.89 13.34
CA GLN A 129 -6.00 -5.67 12.17
C GLN A 129 -6.58 -5.09 10.87
N MET A 130 -7.88 -4.79 10.85
CA MET A 130 -8.59 -4.34 9.65
C MET A 130 -8.30 -2.88 9.28
N VAL A 131 -8.38 -1.96 10.24
CA VAL A 131 -8.27 -0.51 9.99
C VAL A 131 -6.86 -0.01 10.24
N GLY A 132 -6.11 -0.64 11.15
CA GLY A 132 -4.73 -0.29 11.41
C GLY A 132 -3.79 -0.96 10.41
N LEU A 133 -3.59 -2.27 10.60
CA LEU A 133 -2.56 -3.04 9.90
C LEU A 133 -2.84 -3.18 8.40
N ALA A 134 -4.06 -3.56 8.01
CA ALA A 134 -4.38 -3.74 6.60
C ALA A 134 -4.23 -2.43 5.81
N VAL A 135 -4.69 -1.30 6.36
CA VAL A 135 -4.52 0.02 5.74
C VAL A 135 -3.04 0.36 5.55
N GLN A 136 -2.19 0.11 6.54
CA GLN A 136 -0.75 0.32 6.38
C GLN A 136 -0.10 -0.62 5.37
N ASN A 137 -0.59 -1.85 5.19
CA ASN A 137 -0.10 -2.73 4.12
C ASN A 137 -0.35 -2.14 2.73
N PHE A 138 -1.49 -1.48 2.51
CA PHE A 138 -1.76 -0.79 1.25
C PHE A 138 -0.88 0.45 1.08
N PHE A 139 -0.83 1.30 2.10
CA PHE A 139 -0.14 2.58 2.01
C PHE A 139 1.38 2.47 1.99
N SER A 140 1.97 1.56 2.76
CA SER A 140 3.41 1.31 2.73
C SER A 140 3.85 0.71 1.39
N ALA A 141 3.08 -0.21 0.81
CA ALA A 141 3.32 -0.72 -0.55
C ALA A 141 3.15 0.39 -1.60
N ALA A 142 2.09 1.20 -1.51
CA ALA A 142 1.81 2.28 -2.45
C ALA A 142 2.91 3.35 -2.42
N THR A 143 3.44 3.71 -1.25
CA THR A 143 4.53 4.68 -1.13
C THR A 143 5.82 4.16 -1.77
N GLY A 144 6.16 2.89 -1.60
CA GLY A 144 7.31 2.26 -2.27
C GLY A 144 7.19 2.31 -3.80
N ILE A 145 6.01 1.97 -4.33
CA ILE A 145 5.73 2.04 -5.78
C ILE A 145 5.75 3.50 -6.27
N ALA A 146 5.22 4.45 -5.51
CA ALA A 146 5.23 5.87 -5.87
C ALA A 146 6.66 6.43 -5.98
N VAL A 147 7.56 6.08 -5.04
CA VAL A 147 8.99 6.44 -5.13
C VAL A 147 9.61 5.85 -6.39
N LEU A 148 9.28 4.59 -6.74
CA LEU A 148 9.75 3.96 -7.97
C LEU A 148 9.22 4.69 -9.23
N PHE A 149 7.96 5.13 -9.22
CA PHE A 149 7.38 5.92 -10.31
C PHE A 149 8.11 7.26 -10.50
N ALA A 150 8.39 7.97 -9.40
CA ALA A 150 9.16 9.20 -9.44
C ALA A 150 10.57 8.96 -10.00
N LEU A 151 11.22 7.87 -9.61
CA LEU A 151 12.54 7.49 -10.14
C LEU A 151 12.49 7.17 -11.64
N MET A 152 11.49 6.40 -12.09
CA MET A 152 11.29 6.10 -13.51
C MET A 152 11.03 7.38 -14.33
N ARG A 153 10.22 8.31 -13.82
CA ARG A 153 10.00 9.62 -14.45
C ARG A 153 11.28 10.44 -14.53
N GLY A 154 12.10 10.42 -13.48
CA GLY A 154 13.40 11.10 -13.45
C GLY A 154 14.39 10.59 -14.50
N PHE A 155 14.33 9.30 -14.87
CA PHE A 155 15.13 8.76 -15.97
C PHE A 155 14.51 9.02 -17.35
N SER A 156 13.18 9.00 -17.46
CA SER A 156 12.48 9.11 -18.75
C SER A 156 12.30 10.55 -19.25
N ARG A 157 12.10 11.50 -18.35
CA ARG A 157 11.85 12.91 -18.71
C ARG A 157 13.18 13.64 -18.86
N GLN A 158 13.30 14.47 -19.90
CA GLN A 158 14.51 15.27 -20.16
C GLN A 158 14.26 16.73 -19.78
N SER A 159 15.23 17.36 -19.11
CA SER A 159 15.24 18.80 -18.83
C SER A 159 14.01 19.34 -18.08
N THR A 160 13.48 18.57 -17.12
CA THR A 160 12.40 19.03 -16.22
C THR A 160 12.78 18.78 -14.76
N ASP A 161 12.30 19.67 -13.89
CA ASP A 161 12.44 19.55 -12.44
C ASP A 161 11.21 18.87 -11.80
N GLU A 162 10.27 18.37 -12.60
CA GLU A 162 8.98 17.88 -12.13
C GLU A 162 8.82 16.35 -12.25
N LEU A 163 8.40 15.71 -11.15
CA LEU A 163 8.28 14.25 -11.01
C LEU A 163 6.81 13.77 -10.98
N GLY A 164 5.86 14.63 -11.36
CA GLY A 164 4.42 14.37 -11.26
C GLY A 164 3.89 14.67 -9.85
N ASN A 165 2.84 13.97 -9.41
CA ASN A 165 2.12 14.29 -8.18
C ASN A 165 1.92 13.05 -7.28
N VAL A 166 2.48 13.11 -6.07
CA VAL A 166 2.42 12.02 -5.07
C VAL A 166 1.00 11.56 -4.79
N TRP A 167 0.06 12.49 -4.64
CA TRP A 167 -1.31 12.17 -4.24
C TRP A 167 -2.04 11.40 -5.35
N ARG A 168 -1.74 11.71 -6.61
CA ARG A 168 -2.27 10.95 -7.75
C ARG A 168 -1.68 9.55 -7.80
N ASP A 169 -0.36 9.45 -7.63
CA ASP A 169 0.33 8.18 -7.66
C ASP A 169 -0.20 7.26 -6.55
N LEU A 170 -0.23 7.74 -5.30
CA LEU A 170 -0.77 6.99 -4.16
C LEU A 170 -2.22 6.56 -4.37
N THR A 171 -3.07 7.46 -4.87
CA THR A 171 -4.49 7.16 -5.10
C THR A 171 -4.64 6.10 -6.19
N ARG A 172 -3.95 6.25 -7.33
CA ARG A 172 -4.07 5.32 -8.45
C ARG A 172 -3.48 3.95 -8.12
N ILE A 173 -2.31 3.90 -7.49
CA ILE A 173 -1.70 2.65 -7.06
C ILE A 173 -2.62 1.93 -6.08
N THR A 174 -3.16 2.63 -5.09
CA THR A 174 -4.04 2.01 -4.09
C THR A 174 -5.35 1.52 -4.71
N LEU A 175 -6.07 2.38 -5.44
CA LEU A 175 -7.42 2.07 -5.91
C LEU A 175 -7.47 1.19 -7.16
N PHE A 176 -6.51 1.32 -8.07
CA PHE A 176 -6.55 0.63 -9.36
C PHE A 176 -5.54 -0.50 -9.50
N VAL A 177 -4.56 -0.60 -8.60
CA VAL A 177 -3.60 -1.72 -8.61
C VAL A 177 -3.84 -2.61 -7.39
N LEU A 178 -3.58 -2.08 -6.19
CA LEU A 178 -3.56 -2.89 -4.97
C LEU A 178 -4.95 -3.38 -4.59
N LEU A 179 -5.96 -2.50 -4.57
CA LEU A 179 -7.32 -2.87 -4.19
C LEU A 179 -7.94 -3.96 -5.07
N PRO A 180 -7.96 -3.87 -6.41
CA PRO A 180 -8.55 -4.92 -7.24
C PRO A 180 -7.77 -6.23 -7.16
N LEU A 181 -6.42 -6.19 -7.14
CA LEU A 181 -5.61 -7.40 -7.00
C LEU A 181 -5.84 -8.08 -5.65
N SER A 182 -5.84 -7.31 -4.56
CA SER A 182 -6.09 -7.84 -3.22
C SER A 182 -7.49 -8.42 -3.08
N LEU A 183 -8.51 -7.81 -3.70
CA LEU A 183 -9.88 -8.31 -3.68
C LEU A 183 -9.99 -9.64 -4.43
N LEU A 184 -9.39 -9.75 -5.63
CA LEU A 184 -9.35 -11.00 -6.39
C LEU A 184 -8.67 -12.12 -5.60
N MET A 185 -7.52 -11.81 -4.98
CA MET A 185 -6.79 -12.78 -4.15
C MET A 185 -7.59 -13.18 -2.91
N ALA A 186 -8.22 -12.22 -2.23
CA ALA A 186 -9.04 -12.48 -1.05
C ALA A 186 -10.22 -13.40 -1.37
N LEU A 187 -10.91 -13.17 -2.50
CA LEU A 187 -12.01 -14.02 -2.96
C LEU A 187 -11.52 -15.42 -3.35
N PHE A 188 -10.39 -15.52 -4.05
CA PHE A 188 -9.80 -16.80 -4.42
C PHE A 188 -9.41 -17.64 -3.20
N CYS A 189 -8.85 -17.01 -2.16
CA CYS A 189 -8.50 -17.65 -0.91
C CYS A 189 -9.71 -17.92 0.02
N GLY A 190 -10.94 -17.73 -0.46
CA GLY A 190 -12.17 -18.01 0.28
C GLY A 190 -12.50 -17.00 1.39
N GLY A 191 -11.91 -15.81 1.37
CA GLY A 191 -12.07 -14.79 2.42
C GLY A 191 -11.39 -15.12 3.75
N VAL A 192 -10.71 -16.27 3.87
CA VAL A 192 -10.18 -16.79 5.14
C VAL A 192 -8.78 -16.27 5.47
N ILE A 193 -7.98 -15.84 4.48
CA ILE A 193 -6.55 -15.51 4.68
C ILE A 193 -6.30 -14.05 5.11
N ILE A 194 -7.34 -13.23 5.30
CA ILE A 194 -7.15 -11.88 5.87
C ILE A 194 -6.95 -11.93 7.40
N PHE A 195 -7.18 -13.07 8.07
CA PHE A 195 -7.25 -13.15 9.55
C PHE A 195 -6.54 -14.34 10.21
N THR A 196 -5.47 -14.89 9.60
CA THR A 196 -4.50 -15.76 10.29
C THR A 196 -3.11 -15.20 10.08
#